data_AF-A0A0M0BM59-F1
#
_entry.id   AF-A0A0M0BM59-F1
#
_cell.length_a   1.000
_cell.length_b   1.000
_cell.length_c   1.000
_cell.angle_alpha   90.00
_cell.angle_beta   90.00
_cell.angle_gamma   90.00
#
_symmetry.space_group_name_H-M   'P 1'
#
loop_
_entity.id
_entity.type
_entity.pdbx_description
1 polymer ?
#
loop_
_entity_poly.entity_id
_entity_poly.type
_entity_poly.pdbx_seq_one_letter_code
_entity_poly.pdbx_strand_id
1 'polypeptide(L)'
;SKKVGMIILGGGWPKHYALFANTFREGVDSAIQITMDRPEPGGLSGATLKEAISWGKVKPEGKEVTLICDATIAFPLIVASALETIGKAR
;
A
#
# COMPACT_ATOMS: atom_id res chain seq x y z
N SER A 1 -7.00 6.49 -14.81
CA SER A 1 -6.03 7.49 -14.31
C SER A 1 -4.69 7.25 -14.98
N LYS A 2 -3.87 8.29 -15.20
CA LYS A 2 -2.51 8.13 -15.75
C LYS A 2 -1.53 7.52 -14.75
N LYS A 3 -1.74 7.77 -13.46
CA LYS A 3 -1.01 7.14 -12.35
C LYS A 3 -1.98 6.82 -11.21
N VAL A 4 -1.76 5.73 -10.49
CA VAL A 4 -2.56 5.32 -9.33
C VAL A 4 -1.64 5.07 -8.14
N GLY A 5 -1.93 5.77 -7.04
CA GLY A 5 -1.34 5.54 -5.73
C GLY A 5 -2.37 4.95 -4.77
N MET A 6 -1.95 4.05 -3.89
CA MET A 6 -2.79 3.48 -2.84
C MET A 6 -2.17 3.64 -1.46
N ILE A 7 -3.00 3.97 -0.47
CA ILE A 7 -2.65 3.89 0.96
C ILE A 7 -3.66 2.92 1.59
N ILE A 8 -3.16 1.82 2.13
CA ILE A 8 -3.93 0.70 2.65
C ILE A 8 -3.73 0.69 4.17
N LEU A 9 -4.82 0.87 4.90
CA LEU A 9 -4.84 0.82 6.37
C LEU A 9 -5.47 -0.51 6.79
N GLY A 10 -4.65 -1.42 7.31
CA GLY A 10 -5.00 -2.80 7.62
C GLY A 10 -4.81 -3.75 6.43
N GLY A 11 -5.75 -4.70 6.31
CA GLY A 11 -5.71 -5.76 5.31
C GLY A 11 -7.10 -6.23 4.89
N GLY A 12 -7.27 -7.54 4.72
CA GLY A 12 -8.56 -8.16 4.42
C GLY A 12 -9.14 -7.78 3.05
N TRP A 13 -10.47 -7.91 2.94
CA TRP A 13 -11.18 -7.71 1.67
C TRP A 13 -10.97 -6.33 1.04
N PRO A 14 -10.98 -5.20 1.78
CA PRO A 14 -10.76 -3.88 1.17
C PRO A 14 -9.40 -3.78 0.44
N LYS A 15 -8.33 -4.30 1.05
CA LYS A 15 -7.00 -4.40 0.42
C LYS A 15 -7.07 -5.22 -0.87
N HIS A 16 -7.65 -6.41 -0.79
CA HIS A 16 -7.70 -7.32 -1.94
C HIS A 16 -8.49 -6.76 -3.10
N TYR A 17 -9.69 -6.25 -2.83
CA TYR A 17 -10.57 -5.73 -3.86
C TYR A 17 -9.95 -4.52 -4.55
N ALA A 18 -9.39 -3.58 -3.78
CA ALA A 18 -8.79 -2.38 -4.35
C ALA A 18 -7.53 -2.69 -5.20
N LEU A 19 -6.67 -3.60 -4.75
CA LEU A 19 -5.51 -4.05 -5.53
C LEU A 19 -5.94 -4.83 -6.79
N PHE A 20 -6.91 -5.73 -6.67
CA PHE A 20 -7.41 -6.53 -7.79
C PHE A 20 -8.05 -5.65 -8.88
N ALA A 21 -8.82 -4.63 -8.50
CA ALA A 21 -9.39 -3.68 -9.45
C ALA A 21 -8.33 -2.92 -10.26
N ASN A 22 -7.09 -2.85 -9.77
CA ASN A 22 -5.97 -2.24 -10.47
C ASN A 22 -5.15 -3.23 -11.33
N THR A 23 -5.40 -4.54 -11.26
CA THR A 23 -4.73 -5.51 -12.15
C THR A 23 -5.11 -5.30 -13.62
N PHE A 24 -6.33 -4.83 -13.90
CA PHE A 24 -6.79 -4.50 -15.26
C PHE A 24 -6.05 -3.32 -15.93
N ARG A 25 -5.15 -2.65 -15.20
CA ARG A 25 -4.29 -1.57 -15.69
C ARG A 25 -2.82 -1.82 -15.38
N GLU A 26 -2.44 -3.10 -15.30
CA GLU A 26 -1.08 -3.56 -15.02
C GLU A 26 -0.59 -3.26 -13.60
N GLY A 27 -1.52 -2.97 -12.68
CA GLY A 27 -1.23 -2.68 -11.27
C GLY A 27 -1.06 -1.20 -10.95
N VAL A 28 -0.85 -0.91 -9.68
CA VAL A 28 -0.63 0.46 -9.18
C VAL A 28 0.82 0.90 -9.31
N ASP A 29 1.04 2.21 -9.47
CA ASP A 29 2.36 2.82 -9.58
C ASP A 29 3.01 3.05 -8.21
N SER A 30 2.20 3.21 -7.16
CA SER A 30 2.70 3.33 -5.79
C SER A 30 1.71 2.77 -4.77
N ALA A 31 2.20 2.09 -3.73
CA ALA A 31 1.36 1.53 -2.68
C ALA A 31 2.05 1.56 -1.31
N ILE A 32 1.32 1.98 -0.29
CA ILE A 32 1.73 1.90 1.11
C ILE A 32 0.72 1.00 1.82
N GLN A 33 1.18 -0.04 2.50
CA GLN A 33 0.35 -0.87 3.36
C GLN A 33 0.80 -0.72 4.80
N ILE A 34 -0.12 -0.39 5.70
CA ILE A 34 0.11 -0.33 7.14
C ILE A 34 -0.75 -1.43 7.75
N THR A 35 -0.15 -2.47 8.30
CA THR A 35 -0.89 -3.59 8.88
C THR A 35 -0.19 -4.12 10.13
N MET A 36 -0.94 -4.73 11.03
CA MET A 36 -0.35 -5.52 12.13
C MET A 36 -0.18 -6.99 11.73
N ASP A 37 -0.77 -7.41 10.61
CA ASP A 37 -0.72 -8.79 10.16
C ASP A 37 0.64 -9.14 9.58
N ARG A 38 1.14 -10.27 10.07
CA ARG A 38 2.44 -10.84 9.77
C ARG A 38 2.40 -11.61 8.44
N PRO A 39 3.48 -11.60 7.63
CA PRO A 39 3.52 -12.32 6.35
C PRO A 39 3.65 -13.85 6.49
N GLU A 40 4.23 -14.34 7.59
CA GLU A 40 4.59 -15.75 7.79
C GLU A 40 3.41 -16.73 7.69
N PRO A 41 2.19 -16.42 8.18
CA PRO A 41 1.03 -17.29 8.03
C PRO A 41 0.47 -17.38 6.60
N GLY A 42 0.97 -16.59 5.63
CA GLY A 42 0.45 -16.57 4.25
C GLY A 42 -0.95 -15.96 4.12
N GLY A 43 -1.39 -15.21 5.13
CA GLY A 43 -2.69 -14.57 5.14
C GLY A 43 -2.77 -13.40 4.16
N LEU A 44 -3.92 -13.27 3.49
CA LEU A 44 -4.29 -12.17 2.60
C LEU A 44 -3.94 -10.78 3.17
N SER A 45 -4.28 -10.54 4.43
CA SER A 45 -4.00 -9.28 5.12
C SER A 45 -2.51 -9.01 5.36
N GLY A 46 -1.73 -10.04 5.67
CA GLY A 46 -0.28 -9.97 5.94
C GLY A 46 0.60 -10.08 4.70
N ALA A 47 0.03 -10.50 3.55
CA ALA A 47 0.75 -10.59 2.29
C ALA A 47 1.45 -9.26 1.95
N THR A 48 2.73 -9.32 1.62
CA THR A 48 3.51 -8.12 1.36
C THR A 48 3.13 -7.51 0.01
N LEU A 49 3.29 -6.20 -0.14
CA LEU A 49 3.13 -5.57 -1.46
C LEU A 49 4.17 -6.05 -2.47
N LYS A 50 5.31 -6.56 -2.00
CA LYS A 50 6.31 -7.23 -2.84
C LYS A 50 5.78 -8.52 -3.44
N GLU A 51 5.00 -9.30 -2.68
CA GLU A 51 4.26 -10.44 -3.22
C GLU A 51 3.17 -9.98 -4.21
N ALA A 52 2.51 -8.84 -3.95
CA ALA A 52 1.49 -8.32 -4.85
C ALA A 52 2.02 -8.00 -6.27
N ILE A 53 3.32 -7.78 -6.45
CA ILE A 53 3.97 -7.63 -7.76
C ILE A 53 3.83 -8.91 -8.60
N SER A 54 4.00 -10.10 -8.00
CA SER A 54 3.89 -11.38 -8.74
C SER A 54 2.49 -11.65 -9.28
N TRP A 55 1.49 -10.95 -8.74
CA TRP A 55 0.09 -11.03 -9.14
C TRP A 55 -0.34 -9.89 -10.08
N GLY A 56 0.58 -9.02 -10.51
CA GLY A 56 0.26 -7.85 -11.33
C GLY A 56 -0.65 -6.84 -10.64
N LYS A 57 -0.71 -6.85 -9.29
CA LYS A 57 -1.50 -5.88 -8.50
C LYS A 57 -0.72 -4.58 -8.27
N VAL A 58 0.60 -4.68 -8.24
CA VAL A 58 1.57 -3.57 -8.20
C VAL A 58 2.46 -3.73 -9.42
N LYS A 59 2.80 -2.63 -10.09
CA LYS A 59 3.73 -2.66 -11.23
C LYS A 59 5.13 -3.13 -10.77
N PRO A 60 5.90 -3.84 -11.60
CA PRO A 60 7.25 -4.27 -11.22
C PRO A 60 8.19 -3.10 -10.85
N GLU A 61 7.99 -1.94 -11.47
CA GLU A 61 8.73 -0.68 -11.26
C GLU A 61 7.98 0.25 -10.29
N GLY A 62 6.88 -0.22 -9.72
CA GLY A 62 6.06 0.51 -8.76
C GLY A 62 6.79 0.70 -7.43
N LYS A 63 6.52 1.81 -6.76
CA LYS A 63 7.06 2.08 -5.41
C LYS A 63 6.14 1.46 -4.37
N GLU A 64 6.63 0.50 -3.61
CA GLU A 64 5.86 -0.12 -2.54
C GLU A 64 6.53 0.06 -1.18
N VAL A 65 5.73 -0.05 -0.12
CA VAL A 65 6.23 -0.36 1.22
C VAL A 65 5.16 -1.06 2.06
N THR A 66 5.54 -2.15 2.72
CA THR A 66 4.69 -2.80 3.74
C THR A 66 5.24 -2.49 5.14
N LEU A 67 4.48 -1.74 5.92
CA LEU A 67 4.82 -1.33 7.28
C LEU A 67 4.04 -2.18 8.29
N ILE A 68 4.78 -2.93 9.12
CA ILE A 68 4.21 -3.70 10.23
C ILE A 68 4.07 -2.78 11.45
N CYS A 69 2.90 -2.13 11.58
CA CYS A 69 2.60 -1.18 12.65
C CYS A 69 1.09 -0.98 12.79
N ASP A 70 0.65 -0.50 13.95
CA ASP A 70 -0.73 -0.06 14.15
C ASP A 70 -1.01 1.21 13.30
N ALA A 71 -2.14 1.22 12.60
CA ALA A 71 -2.53 2.33 11.74
C ALA A 71 -2.73 3.64 12.51
N THR A 72 -3.18 3.59 13.76
CA THR A 72 -3.39 4.76 14.62
C THR A 72 -2.08 5.44 15.03
N ILE A 73 -0.97 4.72 15.00
CA ILE A 73 0.37 5.25 15.27
C ILE A 73 1.00 5.76 13.97
N ALA A 74 1.09 4.89 12.97
CA ALA A 74 1.85 5.19 11.76
C ALA A 74 1.17 6.22 10.85
N PHE A 75 -0.15 6.12 10.66
CA PHE A 75 -0.85 6.94 9.66
C PHE A 75 -0.81 8.44 9.99
N PRO A 76 -1.07 8.90 11.24
CA PRO A 76 -0.94 10.31 11.57
C PRO A 76 0.47 10.88 11.35
N LEU A 77 1.52 10.12 11.68
CA LEU A 77 2.91 10.54 11.47
C LEU A 77 3.25 10.69 9.98
N ILE A 78 2.82 9.73 9.15
CA ILE A 78 3.00 9.77 7.70
C ILE A 78 2.28 10.99 7.11
N VAL A 79 1.04 11.23 7.52
CA VAL A 79 0.25 12.38 7.04
C VAL A 79 0.89 13.70 7.47
N ALA A 80 1.31 13.83 8.72
CA ALA A 80 1.96 15.04 9.22
C ALA A 80 3.23 15.36 8.42
N SER A 81 4.11 14.38 8.22
CA SER A 81 5.34 14.54 7.43
C SER A 81 5.06 14.84 5.94
N ALA A 82 4.08 14.17 5.35
CA ALA A 82 3.69 14.43 3.96
C ALA A 82 3.16 15.86 3.77
N LEU A 83 2.29 16.33 4.66
CA LEU A 83 1.74 17.69 4.61
C LEU A 83 2.83 18.75 4.81
N GLU A 84 3.76 18.53 5.75
CA GLU A 84 4.90 19.43 5.97
C GLU A 84 5.80 19.51 4.72
N THR A 85 6.09 18.36 4.12
CA THR A 85 6.94 18.27 2.91
C THR A 85 6.29 18.96 1.72
N ILE A 86 4.98 18.76 1.52
CA ILE A 86 4.22 19.43 0.46
C ILE A 86 4.16 20.95 0.71
N GLY A 87 4.02 21.38 1.96
CA GLY A 87 4.01 22.79 2.33
C GLY A 87 5.34 23.50 2.10
N LYS A 88 6.48 22.81 2.29
CA LYS A 88 7.83 23.32 1.99
C LYS A 88 8.19 23.32 0.50
N ALA A 89 7.53 22.46 -0.28
CA ALA A 89 7.75 22.34 -1.73
C ALA A 89 6.91 23.33 -2.56
N ARG A 90 5.99 24.07 -1.93
CA ARG A 90 5.26 25.19 -2.50
C ARG A 90 5.95 26.50 -2.18
#